data_AF-A0A1J5DNP2-F1
#
_entry.id   AF-A0A1J5DNP2-F1
#
_cell.length_a   1.000
_cell.length_b   1.000
_cell.length_c   1.000
_cell.angle_alpha   90.00
_cell.angle_beta   90.00
_cell.angle_gamma   90.00
#
_symmetry.space_group_name_H-M   'P 1'
#
loop_
_entity.id
_entity.type
_entity.pdbx_description
1 polymer ?
#
loop_
_entity_poly.entity_id
_entity_poly.type
_entity_poly.pdbx_seq_one_letter_code
_entity_poly.pdbx_strand_id
1 'polypeptide(L)'
;MQSLKVLCAYVLVVSAAACSQTVKPIGLQELVVPLDARRFVADAQDGVSIAKSHVDDAAMHLDKMQHWATTIADSGWPSNANARTALTRLSDARLKIVRMEFDLAEADYELAQAKYELVTARTAIRHDLATYELKPLRERQEAALANVGDLVKQIEAEQRTLEQLTGDWWAQYAGYSQGGGSTQEFFTTVGTSDF
;
A
#
# COMPACT_ATOMS: atom_id res chain seq x y z
N MET A 1 -32.17 32.48 21.78
CA MET A 1 -31.79 33.50 20.79
C MET A 1 -30.29 33.71 20.86
N GLN A 2 -29.64 33.78 19.68
CA GLN A 2 -28.22 34.05 19.41
C GLN A 2 -27.23 32.91 19.62
N SER A 3 -26.35 32.55 18.69
CA SER A 3 -26.37 32.48 17.22
C SER A 3 -25.11 31.71 16.85
N LEU A 4 -25.28 30.61 16.11
CA LEU A 4 -24.24 29.88 15.39
C LEU A 4 -23.35 30.86 14.62
N LYS A 5 -22.03 30.82 14.84
CA LYS A 5 -21.04 31.34 13.90
C LYS A 5 -20.19 30.19 13.39
N VAL A 6 -20.76 29.50 12.40
CA VAL A 6 -20.05 28.61 11.49
C VAL A 6 -19.16 29.49 10.62
N LEU A 7 -17.86 29.51 10.91
CA LEU A 7 -16.86 30.08 10.03
C LEU A 7 -16.55 29.02 8.97
N CYS A 8 -17.33 29.06 7.89
CA CYS A 8 -17.02 28.43 6.61
C CYS A 8 -15.70 28.99 6.08
N ALA A 9 -14.59 28.34 6.41
CA ALA A 9 -13.37 28.46 5.64
C ALA A 9 -13.55 27.63 4.36
N TYR A 10 -14.17 28.26 3.35
CA TYR A 10 -14.12 27.80 1.96
C TYR A 10 -12.66 27.90 1.51
N VAL A 11 -11.89 26.84 1.72
CA VAL A 11 -10.60 26.68 1.04
C VAL A 11 -10.91 26.45 -0.43
N LEU A 12 -10.77 27.53 -1.19
CA LEU A 12 -10.63 27.54 -2.64
C LEU A 12 -9.51 26.58 -3.03
N VAL A 13 -9.87 25.32 -3.28
CA VAL A 13 -9.01 24.39 -4.03
C VAL A 13 -8.98 24.93 -5.45
N VAL A 14 -7.95 25.71 -5.73
CA VAL A 14 -7.59 26.14 -7.09
C VAL A 14 -7.29 24.86 -7.87
N SER A 15 -8.28 24.41 -8.63
CA SER A 15 -8.14 23.39 -9.65
C SER A 15 -7.32 23.98 -10.79
N ALA A 16 -6.00 24.09 -10.58
CA ALA A 16 -5.07 24.11 -11.69
C ALA A 16 -5.16 22.72 -12.32
N ALA A 17 -6.12 22.56 -13.22
CA ALA A 17 -6.10 21.49 -14.21
C ALA A 17 -4.83 21.70 -15.03
N ALA A 18 -3.72 21.21 -14.51
CA ALA A 18 -2.55 20.92 -15.30
C ALA A 18 -3.07 20.01 -16.41
N CYS A 19 -3.12 20.53 -17.64
CA CYS A 19 -3.24 19.70 -18.82
C CYS A 19 -2.07 18.73 -18.77
N SER A 20 -2.28 17.56 -18.17
CA SER A 20 -1.24 16.55 -18.01
C SER A 20 -0.88 16.11 -19.41
N GLN A 21 0.36 16.39 -19.80
CA GLN A 21 0.86 15.96 -21.09
C GLN A 21 0.81 14.43 -21.13
N THR A 22 -0.16 13.89 -21.87
CA THR A 22 -0.33 12.45 -22.02
C THR A 22 0.76 11.97 -22.98
N VAL A 23 1.70 11.18 -22.48
CA VAL A 23 2.78 10.60 -23.29
C VAL A 23 2.21 9.46 -24.12
N LYS A 24 2.34 9.53 -25.45
CA LYS A 24 1.88 8.46 -26.34
C LYS A 24 2.80 7.24 -26.15
N PRO A 25 2.25 6.04 -25.86
CA PRO A 25 3.02 4.80 -25.83
C PRO A 25 3.73 4.54 -27.17
N ILE A 26 4.99 4.10 -27.12
CA ILE A 26 5.73 3.64 -28.32
C ILE A 26 5.39 2.16 -28.54
N GLY A 27 4.81 1.85 -29.70
CA GLY A 27 4.49 0.46 -30.05
C GLY A 27 5.73 -0.39 -30.32
N LEU A 28 5.70 -1.66 -29.91
CA LEU A 28 6.80 -2.62 -30.18
C LEU A 28 7.01 -2.88 -31.68
N GLN A 29 6.02 -2.60 -32.51
CA GLN A 29 6.06 -2.77 -33.96
C GLN A 29 6.56 -1.51 -34.70
N GLU A 30 6.85 -0.41 -34.00
CA GLU A 30 7.34 0.83 -34.63
C GLU A 30 8.78 0.64 -35.14
N LEU A 31 8.90 0.29 -36.43
CA LEU A 31 10.19 0.02 -37.09
C LEU A 31 11.11 1.24 -37.16
N VAL A 32 10.57 2.44 -36.97
CA VAL A 32 11.33 3.70 -36.91
C VAL A 32 12.21 3.76 -35.65
N VAL A 33 11.88 2.98 -34.61
CA VAL A 33 12.64 2.91 -33.35
C VAL A 33 13.60 1.71 -33.35
N PRO A 34 14.91 1.93 -33.09
CA PRO A 34 15.87 0.85 -32.97
C PRO A 34 15.43 -0.23 -31.96
N LEU A 35 15.81 -1.48 -32.22
CA LEU A 35 15.39 -2.61 -31.40
C LEU A 35 15.74 -2.44 -29.92
N ASP A 36 16.92 -1.91 -29.60
CA ASP A 36 17.36 -1.71 -28.22
C ASP A 36 16.51 -0.66 -27.48
N ALA A 37 16.10 0.41 -28.17
CA ALA A 37 15.21 1.41 -27.60
C ALA A 37 13.79 0.85 -27.37
N ARG A 38 13.30 -0.02 -28.26
CA ARG A 38 12.03 -0.74 -28.06
C ARG A 38 12.09 -1.68 -26.87
N ARG A 39 13.19 -2.43 -26.71
CA ARG A 39 13.42 -3.29 -25.53
C ARG A 39 13.42 -2.49 -24.25
N PHE A 40 14.11 -1.36 -24.21
CA PHE A 40 14.14 -0.49 -23.04
C PHE A 40 12.75 0.04 -22.63
N VAL A 41 11.90 0.41 -23.61
CA VAL A 41 10.50 0.79 -23.35
C VAL A 41 9.68 -0.41 -22.88
N ALA A 42 9.89 -1.59 -23.47
CA ALA A 42 9.22 -2.84 -23.08
C ALA A 42 9.54 -3.22 -21.63
N ASP A 43 10.81 -3.16 -21.22
CA ASP A 43 11.23 -3.45 -19.84
C ASP A 43 10.53 -2.52 -18.84
N ALA A 44 10.36 -1.24 -19.19
CA ALA A 44 9.63 -0.29 -18.36
C ALA A 44 8.13 -0.61 -18.29
N GLN A 45 7.53 -1.06 -19.39
CA GLN A 45 6.13 -1.51 -19.45
C GLN A 45 5.91 -2.81 -18.64
N ASP A 46 6.84 -3.75 -18.70
CA ASP A 46 6.84 -4.96 -17.88
C ASP A 46 6.90 -4.58 -16.39
N GLY A 47 7.72 -3.59 -16.03
CA GLY A 47 7.76 -3.04 -14.68
C GLY A 47 6.40 -2.53 -14.17
N VAL A 48 5.62 -1.86 -15.02
CA VAL A 48 4.24 -1.43 -14.69
C VAL A 48 3.34 -2.64 -14.47
N SER A 49 3.45 -3.68 -15.30
CA SER A 49 2.62 -4.89 -15.20
C SER A 49 2.95 -5.69 -13.93
N ILE A 50 4.24 -5.83 -13.59
CA ILE A 50 4.70 -6.47 -12.36
C ILE A 50 4.20 -5.70 -11.14
N ALA A 51 4.37 -4.37 -11.12
CA ALA A 51 3.91 -3.55 -10.01
C ALA A 51 2.37 -3.63 -9.83
N LYS A 52 1.61 -3.69 -10.94
CA LYS A 52 0.15 -3.90 -10.88
C LYS A 52 -0.21 -5.24 -10.24
N SER A 53 0.52 -6.31 -10.56
CA SER A 53 0.34 -7.62 -9.94
C SER A 53 0.57 -7.55 -8.43
N HIS A 54 1.59 -6.82 -7.98
CA HIS A 54 1.84 -6.63 -6.55
C HIS A 54 0.69 -5.90 -5.84
N VAL A 55 0.06 -4.92 -6.49
CA VAL A 55 -1.16 -4.28 -5.97
C VAL A 55 -2.29 -5.29 -5.79
N ASP A 56 -2.51 -6.17 -6.76
CA ASP A 56 -3.55 -7.21 -6.68
C ASP A 56 -3.27 -8.21 -5.55
N ASP A 57 -2.01 -8.64 -5.41
CA ASP A 57 -1.59 -9.54 -4.32
C ASP A 57 -1.74 -8.88 -2.95
N ALA A 58 -1.34 -7.62 -2.82
CA ALA A 58 -1.49 -6.84 -1.58
C ALA A 58 -2.96 -6.61 -1.22
N ALA A 59 -3.82 -6.35 -2.21
CA ALA A 59 -5.26 -6.22 -2.00
C ALA A 59 -5.87 -7.53 -1.47
N MET A 60 -5.49 -8.68 -2.04
CA MET A 60 -5.92 -9.99 -1.56
C MET A 60 -5.40 -10.26 -0.14
N HIS A 61 -4.16 -9.88 0.18
CA HIS A 61 -3.61 -10.03 1.53
C HIS A 61 -4.37 -9.16 2.55
N LEU A 62 -4.69 -7.92 2.17
CA LEU A 62 -5.49 -7.01 2.99
C LEU A 62 -6.89 -7.57 3.27
N ASP A 63 -7.58 -8.08 2.26
CA ASP A 63 -8.89 -8.71 2.41
C ASP A 63 -8.85 -9.90 3.39
N LYS A 64 -7.88 -10.81 3.21
CA LYS A 64 -7.64 -11.93 4.14
C LYS A 64 -7.39 -11.46 5.57
N MET A 65 -6.58 -10.42 5.76
CA MET A 65 -6.27 -9.87 7.08
C MET A 65 -7.50 -9.21 7.73
N GLN A 66 -8.33 -8.53 6.96
CA GLN A 66 -9.59 -7.94 7.43
C GLN A 66 -10.58 -9.04 7.87
N HIS A 67 -10.70 -10.10 7.07
CA HIS A 67 -11.53 -11.25 7.41
C HIS A 67 -11.06 -11.94 8.70
N TRP A 68 -9.75 -12.15 8.83
CA TRP A 68 -9.14 -12.70 10.03
C TRP A 68 -9.39 -11.81 11.26
N ALA A 69 -9.15 -10.50 11.15
CA ALA A 69 -9.37 -9.56 12.26
C ALA A 69 -10.83 -9.52 12.72
N THR A 70 -11.78 -9.59 11.78
CA THR A 70 -13.22 -9.67 12.07
C THR A 70 -13.56 -10.98 12.78
N THR A 71 -13.04 -12.10 12.29
CA THR A 71 -13.21 -13.42 12.92
C THR A 71 -12.70 -13.43 14.36
N ILE A 72 -11.54 -12.82 14.61
CA ILE A 72 -11.00 -12.69 15.98
C ILE A 72 -11.92 -11.83 16.85
N ALA A 73 -12.41 -10.69 16.36
CA ALA A 73 -13.31 -9.82 17.11
C ALA A 73 -14.64 -10.51 17.47
N ASP A 74 -15.24 -11.23 16.51
CA ASP A 74 -16.54 -11.89 16.67
C ASP A 74 -16.47 -13.16 17.52
N SER A 75 -15.31 -13.83 17.55
CA SER A 75 -15.14 -15.06 18.32
C SER A 75 -15.29 -14.88 19.84
N GLY A 76 -15.17 -13.63 20.33
CA GLY A 76 -15.10 -13.37 21.78
C GLY A 76 -13.91 -14.06 22.46
N TRP A 77 -12.94 -14.53 21.68
CA TRP A 77 -11.78 -15.24 22.15
C TRP A 77 -10.57 -14.30 22.23
N PRO A 78 -9.70 -14.44 23.26
CA PRO A 78 -9.84 -15.31 24.44
C PRO A 78 -10.89 -14.83 25.45
N SER A 79 -11.31 -15.74 26.34
CA SER A 79 -12.28 -15.48 27.41
C SER A 79 -11.79 -14.44 28.43
N ASN A 80 -10.47 -14.40 28.66
CA ASN A 80 -9.83 -13.42 29.54
C ASN A 80 -9.79 -12.03 28.92
N ALA A 81 -10.31 -11.03 29.65
CA ALA A 81 -10.44 -9.65 29.15
C ALA A 81 -9.09 -8.97 28.81
N ASN A 82 -8.04 -9.21 29.60
CA ASN A 82 -6.73 -8.61 29.37
C ASN A 82 -6.06 -9.21 28.14
N ALA A 83 -6.09 -10.55 28.03
CA ALA A 83 -5.60 -11.25 26.85
C ALA A 83 -6.38 -10.81 25.60
N ARG A 84 -7.72 -10.73 25.68
CA ARG A 84 -8.56 -10.25 24.57
C ARG A 84 -8.17 -8.85 24.13
N THR A 85 -8.02 -7.92 25.07
CA THR A 85 -7.61 -6.55 24.77
C THR A 85 -6.23 -6.50 24.10
N ALA A 86 -5.27 -7.29 24.58
CA ALA A 86 -3.94 -7.37 23.98
C ALA A 86 -3.99 -7.97 22.56
N LEU A 87 -4.79 -9.01 22.33
CA LEU A 87 -4.99 -9.62 21.03
C LEU A 87 -5.65 -8.66 20.04
N THR A 88 -6.69 -7.93 20.47
CA THR A 88 -7.35 -6.93 19.63
C THR A 88 -6.36 -5.85 19.20
N ARG A 89 -5.57 -5.30 20.13
CA ARG A 89 -4.53 -4.31 19.79
C ARG A 89 -3.49 -4.87 18.83
N LEU A 90 -3.06 -6.12 19.02
CA LEU A 90 -2.13 -6.80 18.12
C LEU A 90 -2.74 -6.99 16.72
N SER A 91 -4.00 -7.41 16.66
CA SER A 91 -4.75 -7.59 15.41
C SER A 91 -4.90 -6.27 14.66
N ASP A 92 -5.29 -5.20 15.34
CA ASP A 92 -5.43 -3.86 14.75
C ASP A 92 -4.10 -3.35 14.19
N ALA A 93 -3.00 -3.56 14.92
CA ALA A 93 -1.66 -3.19 14.46
C ALA A 93 -1.22 -3.97 13.21
N ARG A 94 -1.50 -5.28 13.16
CA ARG A 94 -1.23 -6.09 11.96
C ARG A 94 -2.04 -5.61 10.77
N LEU A 95 -3.34 -5.37 10.96
CA LEU A 95 -4.21 -4.86 9.91
C LEU A 95 -3.73 -3.49 9.42
N LYS A 96 -3.28 -2.61 10.32
CA LYS A 96 -2.70 -1.31 9.96
C LYS A 96 -1.45 -1.47 9.09
N ILE A 97 -0.52 -2.36 9.45
CA ILE A 97 0.68 -2.62 8.64
C ILE A 97 0.29 -3.16 7.25
N VAL A 98 -0.61 -4.12 7.17
CA VAL A 98 -1.04 -4.69 5.87
C VAL A 98 -1.73 -3.64 4.99
N ARG A 99 -2.49 -2.70 5.57
CA ARG A 99 -3.01 -1.55 4.83
C ARG A 99 -1.89 -0.67 4.27
N MET A 100 -0.87 -0.37 5.08
CA MET A 100 0.28 0.41 4.61
C MET A 100 1.09 -0.33 3.53
N GLU A 101 1.20 -1.66 3.61
CA GLU A 101 1.84 -2.47 2.56
C GLU A 101 1.04 -2.43 1.25
N PHE A 102 -0.30 -2.39 1.33
CA PHE A 102 -1.15 -2.14 0.17
C PHE A 102 -0.92 -0.74 -0.41
N ASP A 103 -0.93 0.30 0.42
CA ASP A 103 -0.65 1.68 -0.01
C ASP A 103 0.76 1.80 -0.64
N LEU A 104 1.75 1.06 -0.11
CA LEU A 104 3.11 0.98 -0.67
C LEU A 104 3.10 0.32 -2.06
N ALA A 105 2.35 -0.76 -2.24
CA ALA A 105 2.22 -1.41 -3.55
C ALA A 105 1.58 -0.47 -4.58
N GLU A 106 0.56 0.31 -4.19
CA GLU A 106 -0.04 1.34 -5.05
C GLU A 106 0.98 2.44 -5.40
N ALA A 107 1.76 2.93 -4.42
CA ALA A 107 2.79 3.92 -4.66
C ALA A 107 3.92 3.41 -5.58
N ASP A 108 4.32 2.14 -5.45
CA ASP A 108 5.28 1.49 -6.35
C ASP A 108 4.72 1.37 -7.78
N TYR A 109 3.42 1.09 -7.92
CA TYR A 109 2.74 1.09 -9.22
C TYR A 109 2.75 2.48 -9.86
N GLU A 110 2.43 3.54 -9.11
CA GLU A 110 2.52 4.93 -9.57
C GLU A 110 3.95 5.30 -10.00
N LEU A 111 4.97 4.88 -9.22
CA LEU A 111 6.36 5.08 -9.56
C LEU A 111 6.75 4.35 -10.86
N ALA A 112 6.27 3.12 -11.05
CA ALA A 112 6.49 2.37 -12.27
C ALA A 112 5.86 3.06 -13.49
N GLN A 113 4.63 3.58 -13.36
CA GLN A 113 3.96 4.36 -14.41
C GLN A 113 4.74 5.64 -14.74
N ALA A 114 5.17 6.40 -13.73
CA ALA A 114 5.94 7.63 -13.94
C ALA A 114 7.29 7.35 -14.64
N LYS A 115 7.97 6.25 -14.28
CA LYS A 115 9.18 5.79 -14.96
C LYS A 115 8.89 5.44 -16.42
N TYR A 116 7.82 4.68 -16.68
CA TYR A 116 7.42 4.29 -18.02
C TYR A 116 7.10 5.49 -18.92
N GLU A 117 6.34 6.47 -18.42
CA GLU A 117 6.04 7.70 -19.14
C GLU A 117 7.32 8.48 -19.49
N LEU A 118 8.22 8.64 -18.52
CA LEU A 118 9.48 9.36 -18.72
C LEU A 118 10.41 8.65 -19.71
N VAL A 119 10.50 7.32 -19.65
CA VAL A 119 11.26 6.50 -20.60
C VAL A 119 10.70 6.66 -21.99
N THR A 120 9.38 6.54 -22.15
CA THR A 120 8.68 6.67 -23.42
C THR A 120 8.89 8.06 -24.03
N ALA A 121 8.74 9.12 -23.23
CA ALA A 121 8.95 10.50 -23.67
C ALA A 121 10.41 10.76 -24.11
N ARG A 122 11.39 10.27 -23.35
CA ARG A 122 12.82 10.39 -23.70
C ARG A 122 13.14 9.66 -25.00
N THR A 123 12.61 8.46 -25.17
CA THR A 123 12.81 7.66 -26.39
C THR A 123 12.18 8.35 -27.60
N ALA A 124 10.96 8.88 -27.45
CA ALA A 124 10.28 9.61 -28.52
C ALA A 124 11.04 10.88 -28.96
N ILE A 125 11.56 11.66 -28.00
CA ILE A 125 12.40 12.83 -28.31
C ILE A 125 13.68 12.42 -29.03
N ARG A 126 14.36 11.36 -28.54
CA ARG A 126 15.63 10.89 -29.12
C ARG A 126 15.50 10.44 -30.57
N HIS A 127 14.34 9.90 -30.94
CA HIS A 127 14.07 9.37 -32.27
C HIS A 127 13.13 10.26 -33.08
N ASP A 128 13.01 11.54 -32.72
CA ASP A 128 12.22 12.56 -33.42
C ASP A 128 10.75 12.16 -33.70
N LEU A 129 10.16 11.33 -32.82
CA LEU A 129 8.78 10.86 -32.97
C LEU A 129 7.77 11.88 -32.42
N ALA A 130 8.14 12.56 -31.33
CA ALA A 130 7.32 13.55 -30.66
C ALA A 130 8.16 14.42 -29.72
N THR A 131 7.68 15.62 -29.41
CA THR A 131 8.30 16.54 -28.44
C THR A 131 7.53 16.52 -27.12
N TYR A 132 8.25 16.30 -26.01
CA TYR A 132 7.68 16.29 -24.66
C TYR A 132 8.42 17.24 -23.72
N GLU A 133 7.72 17.81 -22.75
CA GLU A 133 8.34 18.53 -21.65
C GLU A 133 8.82 17.54 -20.58
N LEU A 134 10.14 17.33 -20.50
CA LEU A 134 10.71 16.34 -19.60
C LEU A 134 10.73 16.77 -18.12
N LYS A 135 10.66 18.07 -17.84
CA LYS A 135 10.73 18.61 -16.47
C LYS A 135 9.56 18.09 -15.60
N PRO A 136 8.28 18.29 -15.95
CA PRO A 136 7.17 17.80 -15.14
C PRO A 136 7.13 16.27 -15.02
N LEU A 137 7.63 15.53 -16.02
CA LEU A 137 7.75 14.06 -15.95
C LEU A 137 8.78 13.61 -14.90
N ARG A 138 9.93 14.30 -14.81
CA ARG A 138 10.95 14.02 -13.79
C ARG A 138 10.44 14.36 -12.39
N GLU A 139 9.79 15.52 -12.24
CA GLU A 139 9.22 15.95 -10.95
C GLU A 139 8.17 14.95 -10.44
N ARG A 140 7.32 14.41 -11.33
CA ARG A 140 6.37 13.34 -10.98
C ARG A 140 7.08 12.05 -10.55
N GLN A 141 8.12 11.62 -11.26
CA GLN A 141 8.89 10.43 -10.89
C GLN A 141 9.58 10.60 -9.53
N GLU A 142 10.18 11.77 -9.28
CA GLU A 142 10.86 12.10 -8.01
C GLU A 142 9.87 12.14 -6.85
N ALA A 143 8.68 12.75 -7.05
CA ALA A 143 7.61 12.76 -6.06
C ALA A 143 7.11 11.35 -5.73
N ALA A 144 6.89 10.50 -6.74
CA ALA A 144 6.49 9.11 -6.53
C ALA A 144 7.56 8.32 -5.78
N LEU A 145 8.84 8.52 -6.10
CA LEU A 145 9.95 7.89 -5.40
C LEU A 145 10.03 8.33 -3.92
N ALA A 146 9.83 9.62 -3.66
CA ALA A 146 9.79 10.15 -2.29
C ALA A 146 8.64 9.55 -1.48
N ASN A 147 7.45 9.43 -2.09
CA ASN A 147 6.27 8.81 -1.46
C ASN A 147 6.54 7.35 -1.04
N VAL A 148 7.11 6.54 -1.94
CA VAL A 148 7.54 5.16 -1.64
C VAL A 148 8.51 5.15 -0.45
N GLY A 149 9.52 6.03 -0.48
CA GLY A 149 10.51 6.13 0.60
C GLY A 149 9.90 6.52 1.96
N ASP A 150 8.86 7.34 1.97
CA ASP A 150 8.18 7.76 3.20
C ASP A 150 7.22 6.68 3.73
N LEU A 151 6.56 5.92 2.86
CA LEU A 151 5.75 4.76 3.25
C LEU A 151 6.60 3.66 3.86
N VAL A 152 7.78 3.35 3.29
CA VAL A 152 8.72 2.37 3.86
C VAL A 152 9.11 2.73 5.29
N LYS A 153 9.49 4.00 5.54
CA LYS A 153 9.84 4.46 6.90
C LYS A 153 8.69 4.34 7.88
N GLN A 154 7.45 4.60 7.43
CA GLN A 154 6.26 4.46 8.26
C GLN A 154 6.00 3.00 8.61
N ILE A 155 6.09 2.08 7.65
CA ILE A 155 5.95 0.64 7.88
C ILE A 155 7.00 0.15 8.87
N GLU A 156 8.27 0.54 8.72
CA GLU A 156 9.34 0.19 9.67
C GLU A 156 9.05 0.70 11.10
N ALA A 157 8.46 1.88 11.23
CA ALA A 157 8.07 2.41 12.53
C ALA A 157 6.93 1.59 13.16
N GLU A 158 5.91 1.23 12.38
CA GLU A 158 4.80 0.41 12.86
C GLU A 158 5.22 -1.04 13.17
N GLN A 159 6.17 -1.60 12.42
CA GLN A 159 6.74 -2.92 12.73
C GLN A 159 7.39 -2.97 14.12
N ARG A 160 8.08 -1.90 14.54
CA ARG A 160 8.62 -1.79 15.91
C ARG A 160 7.50 -1.74 16.96
N THR A 161 6.40 -1.05 16.67
CA THR A 161 5.22 -1.04 17.55
C THR A 161 4.57 -2.43 17.61
N LEU A 162 4.47 -3.14 16.48
CA LEU A 162 3.94 -4.50 16.42
C LEU A 162 4.78 -5.47 17.26
N GLU A 163 6.10 -5.34 17.26
CA GLU A 163 7.00 -6.16 18.09
C GLU A 163 6.71 -5.97 19.58
N GLN A 164 6.53 -4.73 20.04
CA GLN A 164 6.15 -4.43 21.43
C GLN A 164 4.79 -5.04 21.79
N LEU A 165 3.78 -4.87 20.93
CA LEU A 165 2.45 -5.44 21.13
C LEU A 165 2.47 -6.97 21.14
N THR A 166 3.37 -7.58 20.36
CA THR A 166 3.58 -9.03 20.36
C THR A 166 4.14 -9.49 21.70
N GLY A 167 5.09 -8.75 22.28
CA GLY A 167 5.60 -9.00 23.63
C GLY A 167 4.51 -8.88 24.70
N ASP A 168 3.71 -7.82 24.64
CA ASP A 168 2.57 -7.60 25.55
C ASP A 168 1.56 -8.76 25.47
N TRP A 169 1.20 -9.18 24.26
CA TRP A 169 0.31 -10.32 24.04
C TRP A 169 0.84 -11.60 24.68
N TRP A 170 2.12 -11.94 24.45
CA TRP A 170 2.73 -13.12 25.04
C TRP A 170 2.80 -13.06 26.56
N ALA A 171 3.03 -11.88 27.14
CA ALA A 171 2.98 -11.69 28.59
C ALA A 171 1.57 -11.95 29.15
N GLN A 172 0.52 -11.43 28.50
CA GLN A 172 -0.87 -11.70 28.90
C GLN A 172 -1.24 -13.18 28.74
N TYR A 173 -0.81 -13.81 27.65
CA TYR A 173 -0.99 -15.25 27.43
C TYR A 173 -0.32 -16.09 28.52
N ALA A 174 0.95 -15.80 28.83
CA ALA A 174 1.70 -16.50 29.86
C ALA A 174 1.04 -16.35 31.24
N GLY A 175 0.62 -15.12 31.59
CA GLY A 175 -0.11 -14.86 32.83
C GLY A 175 -1.43 -15.62 32.92
N TYR A 176 -2.19 -15.69 31.82
CA TYR A 176 -3.42 -16.50 31.74
C TYR A 176 -3.15 -17.99 31.97
N SER A 177 -2.14 -18.55 31.29
CA SER A 177 -1.78 -19.96 31.42
C SER A 177 -1.30 -20.31 32.84
N GLN A 178 -0.50 -19.45 33.46
CA GLN A 178 -0.02 -19.63 34.84
C GLN A 178 -1.16 -19.50 35.88
N GLY A 179 -2.18 -18.70 35.59
CA GLY A 179 -3.37 -18.53 36.41
C GLY A 179 -4.36 -19.70 36.37
N GLY A 180 -4.00 -20.83 35.74
CA GLY A 180 -4.87 -22.00 35.61
C GLY A 180 -5.87 -21.91 34.45
N GLY A 181 -5.72 -20.93 33.56
CA GLY A 181 -6.51 -20.82 32.34
C GLY A 181 -6.21 -21.97 31.37
N SER A 182 -7.24 -22.42 30.66
CA SER A 182 -7.08 -23.51 29.68
C SER A 182 -6.46 -22.99 28.40
N THR A 183 -5.21 -23.35 28.12
CA THR A 183 -4.55 -22.98 26.86
C THR A 183 -5.21 -23.63 25.64
N GLN A 184 -6.01 -24.69 25.83
CA GLN A 184 -6.81 -25.28 24.76
C GLN A 184 -7.79 -24.28 24.16
N GLU A 185 -8.25 -23.30 24.92
CA GLU A 185 -9.06 -22.20 24.38
C GLU A 185 -8.34 -21.52 23.21
N PHE A 186 -6.99 -21.48 23.21
CA PHE A 186 -6.20 -20.85 22.17
C PHE A 186 -5.98 -21.69 20.91
N PHE A 187 -6.31 -22.97 20.98
CA PHE A 187 -6.13 -23.94 19.89
C PHE A 187 -7.45 -24.50 19.37
N THR A 188 -8.59 -24.21 20.02
CA THR A 188 -9.90 -24.53 19.47
C THR A 188 -10.11 -23.71 18.21
N THR A 189 -9.96 -24.40 17.08
CA THR A 189 -10.21 -23.94 15.74
C THR A 189 -11.53 -23.18 15.69
N VAL A 190 -11.46 -21.88 15.41
CA VAL A 190 -12.55 -21.21 14.70
C VAL A 190 -12.81 -22.10 13.47
N GLY A 191 -14.02 -22.67 13.39
CA GLY A 191 -14.33 -23.82 12.55
C GLY A 191 -13.68 -23.73 11.17
N THR A 192 -12.87 -24.73 10.83
CA THR A 192 -12.31 -24.96 9.50
C THR A 192 -13.42 -25.39 8.52
N SER A 193 -14.47 -24.59 8.33
CA SER A 193 -15.56 -24.97 7.42
C SER A 193 -15.29 -24.60 5.98
N ASP A 194 -14.46 -23.60 5.65
CA ASP A 194 -14.33 -23.13 4.27
C ASP A 194 -12.93 -22.59 3.91
N PHE A 195 -11.93 -23.47 3.85
CA PHE A 195 -10.73 -23.29 3.03
C PHE A 195 -10.66 -24.40 1.99
#